data_AF-A0A5B8U7N5-F1
#
_entry.id   AF-A0A5B8U7N5-F1
#
_cell.length_a   1.000
_cell.length_b   1.000
_cell.length_c   1.000
_cell.angle_alpha   90.00
_cell.angle_beta   90.00
_cell.angle_gamma   90.00
#
_symmetry.space_group_name_H-M   'P 1'
#
loop_
_entity.id
_entity.type
_entity.pdbx_description
1 polymer ?
#
loop_
_entity_poly.entity_id
_entity_poly.type
_entity_poly.pdbx_seq_one_letter_code
_entity_poly.pdbx_strand_id
1 'polypeptide(L)'
;MGLFFIDTQSGQVATHQQLMDAGVAERNELPPRPWHKVQGSDGASTLWYAVLRKRTHGIFIGSLVFRHSDHHASLLADGWEEVPLQEIRADPHSGPPTEIAPGPFTESGAVVTDDD
;
A
#
# COMPACT_ATOMS: atom_id res chain seq x y z
N MET A 1 14.70 5.76 5.37
CA MET A 1 14.83 4.50 6.14
C MET A 1 13.58 4.37 6.98
N GLY A 2 12.81 3.28 6.82
CA GLY A 2 11.42 3.23 7.29
C GLY A 2 11.13 2.04 8.20
N LEU A 3 10.26 2.27 9.18
CA LEU A 3 9.53 1.24 9.91
C LEU A 3 8.28 0.87 9.12
N PHE A 4 8.01 -0.42 8.99
CA PHE A 4 6.80 -0.94 8.37
C PHE A 4 5.90 -1.55 9.42
N PHE A 5 4.60 -1.35 9.26
CA PHE A 5 3.57 -1.88 10.13
C PHE A 5 2.55 -2.63 9.29
N ILE A 6 1.98 -3.69 9.86
CA ILE A 6 0.92 -4.47 9.26
C ILE A 6 -0.32 -4.41 10.14
N ASP A 7 -1.46 -4.13 9.53
CA ASP A 7 -2.77 -4.32 10.15
C ASP A 7 -3.06 -5.82 10.18
N THR A 8 -3.12 -6.39 11.38
CA THR A 8 -3.29 -7.83 11.58
C THR A 8 -4.67 -8.36 11.20
N GLN A 9 -5.66 -7.49 10.98
CA GLN A 9 -7.02 -7.86 10.59
C GLN A 9 -7.21 -7.80 9.08
N SER A 10 -6.76 -6.71 8.45
CA SER A 10 -6.93 -6.47 7.01
C SER A 10 -5.74 -6.94 6.16
N GLY A 11 -4.56 -7.08 6.77
CA GLY A 11 -3.31 -7.38 6.06
C GLY A 11 -2.70 -6.19 5.34
N GLN A 12 -3.25 -4.98 5.52
CA GLN A 12 -2.70 -3.75 4.96
C GLN A 12 -1.33 -3.46 5.59
N VAL A 13 -0.42 -2.93 4.77
CA VAL A 13 0.92 -2.53 5.22
C VAL A 13 1.11 -1.05 4.98
N ALA A 14 1.63 -0.36 6.00
CA ALA A 14 1.92 1.06 5.93
C ALA A 14 3.29 1.36 6.56
N THR A 15 3.93 2.42 6.09
CA THR A 15 5.10 2.99 6.76
C THR A 15 4.68 3.82 7.97
N HIS A 16 5.59 4.02 8.93
CA HIS A 16 5.32 4.92 10.06
C HIS A 16 4.87 6.32 9.63
N GLN A 17 5.46 6.84 8.55
CA GLN A 17 5.13 8.16 8.02
C GLN A 17 3.68 8.23 7.51
N GLN A 18 3.20 7.18 6.86
CA GLN A 18 1.81 7.11 6.40
C GLN A 18 0.83 6.99 7.57
N LEU A 19 1.19 6.24 8.63
CA LEU A 19 0.34 6.18 9.82
C LEU A 19 0.27 7.53 10.56
N MET A 20 1.36 8.29 10.57
CA MET A 20 1.35 9.66 11.09
C MET A 20 0.52 10.61 10.22
N ASP A 21 0.67 10.52 8.90
CA ASP A 21 -0.09 11.33 7.95
C ASP A 21 -1.61 11.07 8.06
N ALA A 22 -1.99 9.81 8.26
CA ALA A 22 -3.37 9.38 8.51
C ALA A 22 -3.88 9.69 9.92
N GLY A 23 -3.05 10.26 10.82
CA GLY A 23 -3.42 10.52 12.22
C GLY A 23 -3.63 9.26 13.08
N VAL A 24 -3.13 8.10 12.63
CA VAL A 24 -3.24 6.81 13.33
C VAL A 24 -2.12 6.62 14.36
N ALA A 25 -0.95 7.24 14.15
CA ALA A 25 0.20 7.14 15.04
C ALA A 25 0.83 8.50 15.32
N GLU A 26 1.48 8.63 16.47
CA GLU A 26 2.35 9.79 16.78
C GLU A 26 3.83 9.46 16.53
N ARG A 27 4.65 10.51 16.34
CA ARG A 27 6.06 10.38 15.95
C ARG A 27 6.90 9.50 16.89
N ASN A 28 6.57 9.47 18.18
CA ASN A 28 7.33 8.76 19.20
C ASN A 28 6.56 7.60 19.83
N GLU A 29 5.37 7.28 19.30
CA GLU A 29 4.53 6.22 19.85
C GLU A 29 4.32 5.10 18.84
N LEU A 30 4.17 3.89 19.34
CA LEU A 30 3.80 2.77 18.48
C LEU A 30 2.33 2.93 18.09
N PRO A 31 1.97 2.63 16.82
CA PRO A 31 0.59 2.69 16.40
C PRO A 31 -0.26 1.74 17.27
N PRO A 32 -1.52 2.11 17.56
CA PRO A 32 -2.42 1.27 18.31
C PRO A 32 -2.76 0.00 17.52
N ARG A 33 -3.24 -1.03 18.24
CA ARG A 33 -3.82 -2.21 17.59
C ARG A 33 -4.92 -1.78 16.61
N PRO A 34 -5.07 -2.42 15.45
CA PRO A 34 -4.50 -3.72 15.05
C PRO A 34 -3.13 -3.67 14.35
N TRP A 35 -2.45 -2.52 14.37
CA TRP A 35 -1.15 -2.35 13.70
C TRP A 35 -0.01 -2.95 14.52
N HIS A 36 0.76 -3.82 13.88
CA HIS A 36 1.95 -4.45 14.47
C HIS A 36 3.19 -4.16 13.63
N LYS A 37 4.33 -3.92 14.29
CA LYS A 37 5.61 -3.71 13.60
C LYS A 37 5.98 -4.97 12.82
N VAL A 38 6.27 -4.80 11.53
CA VAL A 38 6.84 -5.85 10.68
C VAL A 38 8.25 -6.16 11.19
N GLN A 39 8.53 -7.43 11.45
CA GLN A 39 9.84 -7.88 11.94
C GLN A 39 10.90 -7.66 10.86
N GLY A 40 12.00 -6.98 11.21
CA GLY A 40 13.13 -6.73 10.32
C GLY A 40 14.04 -5.59 10.76
N SER A 41 15.13 -5.39 10.00
CA SER A 41 16.13 -4.36 10.30
C SER A 41 15.56 -2.96 10.16
N ASP A 42 15.75 -2.16 11.22
CA ASP A 42 15.52 -0.72 11.19
C ASP A 42 16.43 -0.09 10.14
N GLY A 43 15.85 0.41 9.05
CA GLY A 43 16.61 0.93 7.91
C GLY A 43 16.43 0.21 6.58
N ALA A 44 15.52 -0.76 6.50
CA ALA A 44 15.18 -1.38 5.23
C ALA A 44 14.73 -0.35 4.18
N SER A 45 15.32 -0.43 2.99
CA SER A 45 14.85 0.27 1.79
C SER A 45 14.05 -0.72 0.95
N THR A 46 12.85 -0.31 0.51
CA THR A 46 11.99 -1.14 -0.35
C THR A 46 12.60 -1.44 -1.73
N LEU A 47 13.74 -0.82 -2.05
CA LEU A 47 14.54 -1.12 -3.24
C LEU A 47 15.18 -2.52 -3.15
N TRP A 48 15.62 -2.90 -1.96
CA TRP A 48 16.36 -4.15 -1.72
C TRP A 48 15.60 -5.12 -0.82
N TYR A 49 14.67 -4.62 -0.03
CA TYR A 49 13.83 -5.44 0.84
C TYR A 49 12.41 -5.55 0.26
N ALA A 50 11.86 -6.75 0.34
CA ALA A 50 10.45 -7.04 0.13
C ALA A 50 9.77 -7.06 1.50
N VAL A 51 8.57 -6.47 1.58
CA VAL A 51 7.65 -6.74 2.69
C VAL A 51 6.83 -7.95 2.26
N LEU A 52 6.90 -9.02 3.03
CA LEU A 52 6.09 -10.21 2.86
C LEU A 52 4.98 -10.21 3.91
N ARG A 53 3.78 -10.64 3.54
CA ARG A 53 2.68 -10.93 4.46
C ARG A 53 2.23 -12.38 4.35
N LYS A 54 1.74 -12.95 5.44
CA LYS A 54 1.09 -14.27 5.43
C LYS A 54 -0.09 -14.26 6.38
N ARG A 55 -1.20 -14.87 5.95
CA ARG A 55 -2.35 -15.10 6.82
C ARG A 55 -2.15 -16.38 7.62
N THR A 56 -2.14 -16.26 8.93
CA THR A 56 -1.87 -17.34 9.88
C THR A 56 -2.89 -17.29 11.01
N HIS A 57 -3.60 -18.39 11.29
CA HIS A 57 -4.60 -18.48 12.37
C HIS A 57 -5.63 -17.33 12.39
N GLY A 58 -6.06 -16.86 11.23
CA GLY A 58 -7.06 -15.80 11.10
C GLY A 58 -6.52 -14.37 11.19
N ILE A 59 -5.22 -14.18 11.47
CA ILE A 59 -4.55 -12.87 11.48
C ILE A 59 -3.48 -12.78 10.40
N PHE A 60 -3.09 -11.56 10.03
CA PHE A 60 -1.95 -11.31 9.16
C PHE A 60 -0.67 -11.06 9.96
N ILE A 61 0.43 -11.67 9.51
CA ILE A 61 1.78 -11.41 10.01
C ILE A 61 2.64 -10.88 8.87
N GLY A 62 3.61 -10.03 9.19
CA GLY A 62 4.52 -9.43 8.22
C GLY A 62 5.98 -9.74 8.52
N SER A 63 6.79 -9.84 7.47
CA SER A 63 8.25 -9.97 7.57
C SER A 63 8.96 -9.11 6.50
N LEU A 64 10.13 -8.56 6.84
CA LEU A 64 11.00 -7.87 5.90
C LEU A 64 12.15 -8.78 5.47
N VAL A 65 12.29 -8.99 4.17
CA VAL A 65 13.27 -9.93 3.62
C VAL A 65 14.01 -9.33 2.44
N PHE A 66 15.30 -9.62 2.32
CA PHE A 66 16.11 -9.17 1.20
C PHE A 66 15.64 -9.83 -0.10
N ARG A 67 15.34 -9.03 -1.12
CA ARG A 67 14.95 -9.47 -2.46
C ARG A 67 16.06 -10.31 -3.10
N HIS A 68 15.69 -11.24 -3.97
CA HIS A 68 16.64 -12.09 -4.70
C HIS A 68 17.58 -12.92 -3.80
N SER A 69 17.13 -13.23 -2.57
CA SER A 69 17.78 -14.19 -1.68
C SER A 69 17.04 -15.53 -1.72
N ASP A 70 17.74 -16.63 -1.43
CA ASP A 70 17.10 -17.95 -1.28
C ASP A 70 16.02 -17.93 -0.20
N HIS A 71 16.19 -17.10 0.83
CA HIS A 71 15.21 -16.92 1.89
C HIS A 71 13.90 -16.30 1.38
N HIS A 72 13.97 -15.32 0.49
CA HIS A 72 12.79 -14.74 -0.16
C HIS A 72 12.03 -15.79 -0.97
N ALA A 73 12.73 -16.56 -1.80
CA ALA A 73 12.12 -17.64 -2.60
C ALA A 73 11.47 -18.71 -1.73
N SER A 74 12.13 -19.11 -0.63
CA SER A 74 11.60 -20.07 0.32
C SER A 74 10.30 -19.60 0.99
N LEU A 75 10.19 -18.32 1.32
CA LEU A 75 8.98 -17.78 1.94
C LEU A 75 7.82 -17.70 0.95
N LEU A 76 8.08 -17.30 -0.30
CA LEU A 76 7.06 -17.35 -1.34
C LEU A 76 6.54 -18.78 -1.55
N ALA A 77 7.42 -19.79 -1.54
CA ALA A 77 7.03 -21.20 -1.63
C ALA A 77 6.24 -21.69 -0.40
N ASP A 78 6.50 -21.13 0.79
CA ASP A 78 5.77 -21.39 2.04
C ASP A 78 4.40 -20.68 2.11
N GLY A 79 4.01 -19.97 1.05
CA GLY A 79 2.73 -19.27 0.94
C GLY A 79 2.73 -17.88 1.55
N TRP A 80 3.89 -17.23 1.64
CA TRP A 80 3.97 -15.79 1.88
C TRP A 80 3.72 -15.01 0.58
N GLU A 81 3.12 -13.85 0.72
CA GLU A 81 2.78 -12.96 -0.38
C GLU A 81 3.63 -11.69 -0.29
N GLU A 82 4.28 -11.32 -1.39
CA GLU A 82 4.96 -10.03 -1.48
C GLU A 82 3.92 -8.91 -1.57
N VAL A 83 4.02 -7.96 -0.65
CA VAL A 83 3.20 -6.75 -0.67
C VAL A 83 3.76 -5.80 -1.74
N PRO A 84 3.00 -5.48 -2.78
CA PRO A 84 3.47 -4.64 -3.87
C PRO A 84 3.84 -3.24 -3.37
N LEU A 85 4.89 -2.65 -3.95
CA LEU A 85 5.34 -1.30 -3.58
C LEU A 85 4.26 -0.25 -3.78
N GLN A 86 3.34 -0.47 -4.71
CA GLN A 86 2.22 0.44 -4.97
C GLN A 86 1.24 0.46 -3.78
N GLU A 87 1.01 -0.67 -3.12
CA GLU A 87 0.16 -0.75 -1.92
C GLU A 87 0.85 -0.08 -0.72
N ILE A 88 2.17 -0.23 -0.61
CA ILE A 88 2.97 0.39 0.46
C ILE A 88 3.15 1.90 0.22
N ARG A 89 3.18 2.36 -1.03
CA ARG A 89 3.33 3.79 -1.39
C ARG A 89 2.01 4.51 -1.63
N ALA A 90 0.91 3.78 -1.72
CA ALA A 90 -0.40 4.40 -1.81
C ALA A 90 -0.62 5.18 -0.51
N ASP A 91 -0.69 6.51 -0.63
CA ASP A 91 -1.31 7.31 0.41
C ASP A 91 -2.70 6.71 0.66
N PRO A 92 -3.12 6.51 1.92
CA PRO A 92 -4.50 6.11 2.22
C PRO A 92 -5.54 7.15 1.73
N HIS A 93 -5.09 8.32 1.26
CA HIS A 93 -5.89 9.36 0.60
C HIS A 93 -5.85 9.33 -0.94
N SER A 94 -4.99 8.51 -1.56
CA SER A 94 -4.96 8.35 -3.01
C SER A 94 -5.92 7.22 -3.40
N GLY A 95 -7.20 7.58 -3.55
CA GLY A 95 -8.09 6.84 -4.44
C GLY A 95 -7.45 6.73 -5.84
N PRO A 96 -7.96 5.86 -6.74
CA PRO A 96 -7.46 5.86 -8.12
C PRO A 96 -7.47 7.30 -8.63
N PRO A 97 -6.46 7.76 -9.41
CA PRO A 97 -6.59 9.02 -10.12
C PRO A 97 -7.89 8.87 -10.89
N THR A 98 -8.92 9.59 -10.45
CA THR A 98 -10.21 9.55 -11.12
C THR A 98 -9.88 10.00 -12.52
N GLU A 99 -9.90 9.01 -13.43
CA GLU A 99 -9.89 9.20 -14.85
C GLU A 99 -10.83 10.38 -15.07
N ILE A 100 -10.28 11.51 -15.47
CA ILE A 100 -11.05 12.69 -15.80
C ILE A 100 -11.89 12.23 -16.99
N ALA A 101 -13.09 11.73 -16.68
CA ALA A 101 -14.07 11.38 -17.68
C ALA A 101 -14.19 12.60 -18.58
N PRO A 102 -14.05 12.47 -19.91
CA PRO A 102 -14.36 13.58 -20.80
C PRO A 102 -15.78 14.01 -20.45
N GLY A 103 -15.93 15.26 -20.00
CA GLY A 103 -17.22 15.79 -19.57
C GLY A 103 -18.29 15.58 -20.67
N PRO A 104 -19.57 15.49 -20.30
CA PRO A 104 -20.65 15.12 -21.22
C PRO A 104 -21.01 16.21 -22.25
N PHE A 105 -20.07 17.03 -22.70
CA PHE A 105 -20.32 18.17 -23.59
C PHE A 105 -19.65 18.07 -24.98
N THR A 106 -19.35 16.87 -25.46
CA THR A 106 -19.14 16.70 -26.90
C THR A 106 -20.34 16.02 -27.53
N GLU A 107 -20.95 16.78 -28.46
CA GLU A 107 -21.85 16.36 -29.53
C GLU A 107 -23.38 16.53 -29.31
N SER A 108 -23.88 17.69 -29.71
CA SER A 108 -25.15 17.77 -30.42
C SER A 108 -24.91 18.59 -31.69
N GLY A 109 -24.77 17.86 -32.79
CA GLY A 109 -24.79 18.42 -34.13
C GLY A 109 -26.21 18.58 -34.67
N ALA A 110 -26.32 19.50 -35.63
CA ALA A 110 -27.43 19.80 -36.55
C ALA A 110 -28.65 20.52 -35.93
N VAL A 111 -29.24 21.57 -36.54
CA VAL A 111 -29.41 21.86 -37.97
C VAL A 111 -29.73 23.37 -38.21
N VAL A 112 -29.32 23.86 -39.38
CA VAL A 112 -29.75 25.02 -40.21
C VAL A 112 -30.97 25.88 -39.80
N THR A 113 -30.86 27.22 -39.93
CA THR A 113 -31.59 28.02 -40.94
C THR A 113 -31.11 29.48 -41.00
N ASP A 114 -30.94 29.89 -42.26
CA ASP A 114 -30.77 31.17 -42.95
C ASP A 114 -31.68 32.35 -42.49
N ASP A 115 -31.35 33.58 -42.97
CA ASP A 115 -32.19 34.83 -43.06
C ASP A 115 -32.21 35.76 -41.82
N ASP A 116 -31.95 37.08 -41.81
CA ASP A 116 -31.80 38.19 -42.80
C ASP A 116 -30.80 39.24 -42.25
#